data_AF-A0AB36NW34-F1
#
_entry.id   AF-A0AB36NW34-F1
#
_cell.length_a   1.000
_cell.length_b   1.000
_cell.length_c   1.000
_cell.angle_alpha   90.00
_cell.angle_beta   90.00
_cell.angle_gamma   90.00
#
_symmetry.space_group_name_H-M   'P 1'
#
loop_
_entity.id
_entity.type
_entity.pdbx_description
1 polymer ?
#
loop_
_entity_poly.entity_id
_entity_poly.type
_entity_poly.pdbx_seq_one_letter_code
_entity_poly.pdbx_strand_id
1 'polypeptide(L)'
;MADIIPSIIEQKYYAGQLLQVEDFNRERDFHIQYRNFGNQQLLSSGVLSGLIVDKRGSTINVSSGAAIDINGAYILLTAEKSYAVTSADGDYQFVISHQTIPVPGTKNQLKSDPALSLIAAGKPINDAILLANVTITNKVVSKLEDAALAVQILSSRIPEQSIQNLDASVITKGIFDRNHIPDLQNLNGKLTPSQLPVLPNNDNAIVQNAFTTGVITGLTASNTDKIAQLTSGIAVDASGNQIVLDNTATYNNSTITAQKGIFSLDMSDPVFQDKTWLLLISPNTADSGSPILEFAENKTKDKVILATVRVTAGLVVVSSNDRESVELKTDRLPELTPDILPDIKDLKGRVAIIQLPGLGEMTGKLNPGQVPQIQELQGQLTVGQLPPDIIGTKEYLTFFVNQAVVGEGAKIQFSWITDKGVDSLSLSYFSEVGINNLSTGDNAIKLTDASFSYTILATTTFTLTALIKGVIVGQKQLTITVFTLLELARLQFANNKSANDCISLILNQFPTATANDSAIALAKAGYKSTETAGALKIGFPKLTPAQVAAALSAAFGKTTPADLAKSDKEKGLTAIEAGGNLVSQFPGISAMDFGVSLGQAGYSTEQLGPALKQYFPKLSPAEVANIFHQSYK
;
A
#
# COMPACT_ATOMS: atom_id res chain seq x y z
N MET A 1 -0.41 7.14 -25.27
CA MET A 1 -0.17 8.57 -24.97
C MET A 1 0.85 8.60 -23.85
N ALA A 2 1.79 9.54 -23.83
CA ALA A 2 2.67 9.68 -22.66
C ALA A 2 1.78 9.90 -21.43
N ASP A 3 1.98 9.10 -20.38
CA ASP A 3 1.25 9.18 -19.11
C ASP A 3 1.62 10.49 -18.40
N ILE A 4 0.98 11.59 -18.80
CA ILE A 4 1.09 12.86 -18.10
C ILE A 4 0.20 12.73 -16.86
N ILE A 5 0.83 12.50 -15.72
CA ILE A 5 0.15 12.58 -14.42
C ILE A 5 -0.41 14.01 -14.29
N PRO A 6 -1.73 14.17 -14.10
CA PRO A 6 -2.33 15.49 -13.97
C PRO A 6 -1.84 16.18 -12.70
N SER A 7 -1.63 17.49 -12.76
CA SER A 7 -1.35 18.31 -11.58
C SER A 7 -2.64 18.46 -10.77
N ILE A 8 -2.72 17.82 -9.61
CA ILE A 8 -3.86 17.92 -8.69
C ILE A 8 -3.47 18.84 -7.53
N ILE A 9 -4.25 19.91 -7.32
CA ILE A 9 -3.95 20.96 -6.34
C ILE A 9 -4.64 20.64 -5.00
N GLU A 10 -3.87 20.49 -3.93
CA GLU A 10 -4.35 20.24 -2.56
C GLU A 10 -4.55 21.56 -1.78
N GLN A 11 -5.57 21.64 -0.91
CA GLN A 11 -5.78 22.80 -0.05
C GLN A 11 -4.86 22.76 1.17
N LYS A 12 -3.98 23.76 1.30
CA LYS A 12 -3.18 23.92 2.52
C LYS A 12 -3.96 24.71 3.56
N TYR A 13 -4.30 24.05 4.66
CA TYR A 13 -4.86 24.69 5.85
C TYR A 13 -3.76 25.18 6.78
N TYR A 14 -3.91 26.36 7.39
CA TYR A 14 -2.97 26.89 8.38
C TYR A 14 -3.68 27.48 9.60
N ALA A 15 -2.97 27.51 10.73
CA ALA A 15 -3.57 27.88 12.01
C ALA A 15 -3.95 29.37 12.05
N GLY A 16 -5.23 29.65 12.32
CA GLY A 16 -5.79 31.00 12.30
C GLY A 16 -6.27 31.46 10.93
N GLN A 17 -6.25 30.59 9.92
CA GLN A 17 -6.89 30.85 8.63
C GLN A 17 -8.39 31.08 8.83
N LEU A 18 -8.89 32.18 8.28
CA LEU A 18 -10.31 32.36 8.09
C LEU A 18 -10.75 31.48 6.92
N LEU A 19 -11.50 30.42 7.21
CA LEU A 19 -11.92 29.44 6.19
C LEU A 19 -12.93 30.06 5.22
N GLN A 20 -12.64 29.92 3.93
CA GLN A 20 -13.52 30.36 2.84
C GLN A 20 -14.18 29.17 2.14
N VAL A 21 -15.30 29.41 1.45
CA VAL A 21 -15.99 28.38 0.66
C VAL A 21 -15.04 27.78 -0.40
N GLU A 22 -14.18 28.62 -0.94
CA GLU A 22 -13.16 28.26 -1.94
C GLU A 22 -12.11 27.28 -1.40
N ASP A 23 -11.82 27.30 -0.09
CA ASP A 23 -10.87 26.35 0.52
C ASP A 23 -11.49 24.94 0.54
N PHE A 24 -12.77 24.82 0.89
CA PHE A 24 -13.49 23.55 0.86
C PHE A 24 -13.75 23.04 -0.56
N ASN A 25 -13.99 23.95 -1.52
CA ASN A 25 -14.11 23.56 -2.93
C ASN A 25 -12.79 22.98 -3.45
N ARG A 26 -11.65 23.63 -3.15
CA ARG A 26 -10.32 23.12 -3.53
C ARG A 26 -10.05 21.74 -2.93
N GLU A 27 -10.33 21.55 -1.64
CA GLU A 27 -10.13 20.24 -0.98
C GLU A 27 -11.05 19.15 -1.54
N ARG A 28 -12.33 19.48 -1.78
CA ARG A 28 -13.27 18.56 -2.44
C ARG A 28 -12.76 18.16 -3.83
N ASP A 29 -12.34 19.14 -4.62
CA ASP A 29 -11.90 18.93 -5.99
C ASP A 29 -10.60 18.12 -6.04
N PHE A 30 -9.68 18.31 -5.07
CA PHE A 30 -8.50 17.46 -4.87
C PHE A 30 -8.90 15.99 -4.70
N HIS A 31 -9.77 15.67 -3.75
CA HIS A 31 -10.19 14.29 -3.49
C HIS A 31 -10.93 13.66 -4.67
N ILE A 32 -11.77 14.44 -5.38
CA ILE A 32 -12.46 13.96 -6.58
C ILE A 32 -11.45 13.62 -7.68
N GLN A 33 -10.54 14.54 -8.00
CA GLN A 33 -9.55 14.35 -9.06
C GLN A 33 -8.59 13.20 -8.72
N TYR A 34 -8.14 13.11 -7.46
CA TYR A 34 -7.25 12.05 -7.02
C TYR A 34 -7.88 10.67 -7.15
N ARG A 35 -9.13 10.52 -6.68
CA ARG A 35 -9.89 9.27 -6.84
C ARG A 35 -10.14 8.93 -8.30
N ASN A 36 -10.56 9.90 -9.11
CA ASN A 36 -10.85 9.69 -10.52
C ASN A 36 -9.58 9.26 -11.28
N PHE A 37 -8.44 9.91 -11.03
CA PHE A 37 -7.16 9.51 -11.57
C PHE A 37 -6.80 8.08 -11.16
N GLY A 38 -6.92 7.75 -9.86
CA GLY A 38 -6.69 6.38 -9.38
C GLY A 38 -7.56 5.35 -10.09
N ASN A 39 -8.84 5.63 -10.28
CA ASN A 39 -9.75 4.76 -11.02
C ASN A 39 -9.31 4.59 -12.48
N GLN A 40 -8.92 5.67 -13.19
CA GLN A 40 -8.45 5.58 -14.57
C GLN A 40 -7.19 4.71 -14.72
N GLN A 41 -6.31 4.72 -13.73
CA GLN A 41 -5.08 3.93 -13.76
C GLN A 41 -5.31 2.45 -13.43
N LEU A 42 -6.34 2.16 -12.64
CA LEU A 42 -6.58 0.81 -12.12
C LEU A 42 -7.69 0.06 -12.86
N LEU A 43 -8.66 0.77 -13.42
CA LEU A 43 -9.93 0.22 -13.88
C LEU A 43 -10.28 0.73 -15.29
N SER A 44 -10.84 -0.14 -16.12
CA SER A 44 -11.46 0.28 -17.38
C SER A 44 -12.81 0.94 -17.09
N SER A 45 -13.28 1.77 -18.01
CA SER A 45 -14.67 2.23 -17.96
C SER A 45 -15.64 1.05 -18.13
N GLY A 46 -16.79 1.09 -17.46
CA GLY A 46 -17.78 0.03 -17.52
C GLY A 46 -18.72 -0.02 -16.31
N VAL A 47 -19.59 -1.02 -16.29
CA VAL A 47 -20.49 -1.36 -15.18
C VAL A 47 -19.75 -2.19 -14.14
N LEU A 48 -19.85 -1.79 -12.87
CA LEU A 48 -19.31 -2.53 -11.72
C LEU A 48 -20.31 -3.56 -11.21
N SER A 49 -21.56 -3.16 -11.05
CA SER A 49 -22.65 -3.99 -10.52
C SER A 49 -24.00 -3.37 -10.84
N GLY A 50 -25.03 -4.19 -11.05
CA GLY A 50 -26.39 -3.74 -11.32
C GLY A 50 -26.52 -3.03 -12.67
N LEU A 51 -27.27 -1.92 -12.72
CA LEU A 51 -27.57 -1.15 -13.94
C LEU A 51 -28.19 -1.99 -15.07
N ILE A 52 -28.98 -3.00 -14.69
CA ILE A 52 -29.67 -3.87 -15.63
C ILE A 52 -30.77 -3.07 -16.32
N VAL A 53 -30.79 -3.11 -17.64
CA VAL A 53 -31.81 -2.46 -18.45
C VAL A 53 -33.00 -3.39 -18.72
N ASP A 54 -34.20 -2.85 -18.59
CA ASP A 54 -35.45 -3.53 -18.97
C ASP A 54 -36.37 -2.55 -19.70
N LYS A 55 -37.27 -3.04 -20.55
CA LYS A 55 -38.25 -2.20 -21.24
C LYS A 55 -39.66 -2.48 -20.74
N ARG A 56 -40.42 -1.40 -20.47
CA ARG A 56 -41.84 -1.46 -20.13
C ARG A 56 -42.60 -0.47 -21.00
N GLY A 57 -43.18 -0.94 -22.10
CA GLY A 57 -43.87 -0.10 -23.07
C GLY A 57 -42.94 0.92 -23.72
N SER A 58 -43.25 2.22 -23.58
CA SER A 58 -42.44 3.35 -24.06
C SER A 58 -41.37 3.82 -23.05
N THR A 59 -41.09 3.02 -22.01
CA THR A 59 -40.09 3.36 -21.00
C THR A 59 -38.96 2.33 -20.96
N ILE A 60 -37.75 2.82 -20.73
CA ILE A 60 -36.57 2.01 -20.42
C ILE A 60 -36.31 2.18 -18.93
N ASN A 61 -36.24 1.09 -18.18
CA ASN A 61 -35.98 1.08 -16.75
C ASN A 61 -34.56 0.59 -16.52
N VAL A 62 -33.87 1.22 -15.57
CA VAL A 62 -32.51 0.84 -15.18
C VAL A 62 -32.53 0.53 -13.70
N SER A 63 -32.10 -0.68 -13.32
CA SER A 63 -31.98 -1.05 -11.91
C SER A 63 -30.94 -0.18 -11.19
N SER A 64 -30.99 -0.13 -9.86
CA SER A 64 -29.89 0.44 -9.09
C SER A 64 -28.58 -0.29 -9.41
N GLY A 65 -27.46 0.42 -9.24
CA GLY A 65 -26.14 -0.09 -9.55
C GLY A 65 -25.08 0.98 -9.63
N ALA A 66 -23.89 0.56 -10.04
CA ALA A 66 -22.71 1.40 -10.13
C ALA A 66 -21.91 1.16 -11.41
N ALA A 67 -21.27 2.21 -11.90
CA ALA A 67 -20.38 2.19 -13.04
C ALA A 67 -19.22 3.19 -12.85
N ILE A 68 -18.18 3.05 -13.67
CA ILE A 68 -17.06 3.99 -13.74
C ILE A 68 -16.95 4.47 -15.18
N ASP A 69 -16.96 5.78 -15.40
CA ASP A 69 -16.79 6.35 -16.74
C ASP A 69 -15.32 6.42 -17.19
N ILE A 70 -15.08 6.89 -18.41
CA ILE A 70 -13.73 7.04 -18.97
C ILE A 70 -12.88 8.09 -18.23
N ASN A 71 -13.52 9.00 -17.49
CA ASN A 71 -12.84 9.98 -16.64
C ASN A 71 -12.53 9.43 -15.24
N GLY A 72 -12.85 8.16 -14.97
CA GLY A 72 -12.71 7.52 -13.67
C GLY A 72 -13.77 7.98 -12.65
N ALA A 73 -14.79 8.72 -13.08
CA ALA A 73 -15.86 9.18 -12.21
C ALA A 73 -16.80 8.02 -11.87
N TYR A 74 -17.17 7.94 -10.59
CA TYR A 74 -18.06 6.92 -10.09
C TYR A 74 -19.52 7.33 -10.33
N ILE A 75 -20.24 6.54 -11.12
CA ILE A 75 -21.66 6.71 -11.38
C ILE A 75 -22.41 5.79 -10.42
N LEU A 76 -23.18 6.36 -9.50
CA LEU A 76 -24.01 5.60 -8.56
C LEU A 76 -25.48 5.93 -8.75
N LEU A 77 -26.24 4.94 -9.21
CA LEU A 77 -27.69 4.98 -9.31
C LEU A 77 -28.28 4.23 -8.11
N THR A 78 -28.83 4.97 -7.15
CA THR A 78 -29.24 4.42 -5.84
C THR A 78 -30.62 3.75 -5.85
N ALA A 79 -31.44 4.01 -6.86
CA ALA A 79 -32.78 3.45 -7.03
C ALA A 79 -33.09 3.25 -8.51
N GLU A 80 -34.09 2.40 -8.83
CA GLU A 80 -34.56 2.22 -10.20
C GLU A 80 -34.94 3.57 -10.83
N LYS A 81 -34.49 3.80 -12.07
CA LYS A 81 -34.80 5.03 -12.81
C LYS A 81 -35.36 4.70 -14.17
N SER A 82 -36.52 5.28 -14.46
CA SER A 82 -37.21 5.14 -15.73
C SER A 82 -36.86 6.30 -16.67
N TYR A 83 -36.60 5.98 -17.93
CA TYR A 83 -36.44 6.92 -19.02
C TYR A 83 -37.63 6.80 -19.98
N ALA A 84 -38.40 7.87 -20.12
CA ALA A 84 -39.50 7.94 -21.07
C ALA A 84 -38.97 8.24 -22.47
N VAL A 85 -39.22 7.33 -23.41
CA VAL A 85 -38.74 7.47 -24.79
C VAL A 85 -39.61 8.50 -25.52
N THR A 86 -39.00 9.63 -25.89
CA THR A 86 -39.63 10.71 -26.68
C THR A 86 -38.98 10.93 -28.04
N SER A 87 -37.90 10.20 -28.32
CA SER A 87 -37.13 10.28 -29.56
C SER A 87 -37.92 9.77 -30.78
N ALA A 88 -37.51 10.21 -31.97
CA ALA A 88 -38.04 9.71 -33.23
C ALA A 88 -37.62 8.24 -33.47
N ASP A 89 -38.22 7.62 -34.47
CA ASP A 89 -37.86 6.26 -34.88
C ASP A 89 -36.42 6.21 -35.39
N GLY A 90 -35.70 5.15 -35.01
CA GLY A 90 -34.29 4.97 -35.34
C GLY A 90 -33.53 4.10 -34.33
N ASP A 91 -32.24 3.90 -34.61
CA ASP A 91 -31.32 3.16 -33.74
C ASP A 91 -30.49 4.11 -32.86
N TYR A 92 -30.40 3.77 -31.59
CA TYR A 92 -29.80 4.56 -30.54
C TYR A 92 -28.92 3.71 -29.61
N GLN A 93 -28.00 4.38 -28.94
CA GLN A 93 -27.19 3.90 -27.84
C GLN A 93 -27.75 4.54 -26.56
N PHE A 94 -28.21 3.71 -25.63
CA PHE A 94 -28.72 4.12 -24.35
C PHE A 94 -27.60 4.14 -23.32
N VAL A 95 -27.39 5.31 -22.71
CA VAL A 95 -26.22 5.57 -21.87
C VAL A 95 -26.60 6.17 -20.52
N ILE A 96 -25.73 5.97 -19.54
CA ILE A 96 -25.77 6.64 -18.24
C ILE A 96 -24.53 7.52 -18.07
N SER A 97 -24.71 8.77 -17.64
CA SER A 97 -23.59 9.70 -17.39
C SER A 97 -23.58 10.19 -15.96
N HIS A 98 -22.38 10.50 -15.46
CA HIS A 98 -22.23 11.11 -14.14
C HIS A 98 -22.85 12.51 -14.14
N GLN A 99 -23.77 12.74 -13.21
CA GLN A 99 -24.36 14.05 -12.99
C GLN A 99 -24.62 14.25 -11.50
N THR A 100 -24.44 15.48 -11.06
CA THR A 100 -24.79 15.93 -9.71
C THR A 100 -25.81 17.05 -9.78
N ILE A 101 -26.77 17.07 -8.86
CA ILE A 101 -27.74 18.17 -8.75
C ILE A 101 -27.73 18.78 -7.35
N PRO A 102 -28.02 20.08 -7.21
CA PRO A 102 -28.19 20.72 -5.91
C PRO A 102 -29.27 20.03 -5.08
N VAL A 103 -29.02 19.83 -3.79
CA VAL A 103 -30.04 19.34 -2.86
C VAL A 103 -30.97 20.51 -2.51
N PRO A 104 -32.30 20.40 -2.80
CA PRO A 104 -33.25 21.47 -2.51
C PRO A 104 -33.20 21.91 -1.04
N GLY A 105 -33.23 23.23 -0.81
CA GLY A 105 -33.18 23.81 0.54
C GLY A 105 -31.78 23.88 1.18
N THR A 106 -30.74 23.44 0.47
CA THR A 106 -29.35 23.57 0.93
C THR A 106 -28.58 24.54 0.04
N LYS A 107 -27.56 25.21 0.59
CA LYS A 107 -26.74 26.18 -0.17
C LYS A 107 -25.52 25.56 -0.84
N ASN A 108 -25.02 24.41 -0.35
CA ASN A 108 -23.73 23.84 -0.75
C ASN A 108 -23.71 22.30 -0.80
N GLN A 109 -24.86 21.64 -0.93
CA GLN A 109 -24.90 20.18 -1.05
C GLN A 109 -25.30 19.77 -2.46
N LEU A 110 -24.55 18.81 -2.99
CA LEU A 110 -24.82 18.14 -4.25
C LEU A 110 -25.17 16.69 -3.94
N LYS A 111 -26.15 16.15 -4.66
CA LYS A 111 -26.42 14.71 -4.67
C LYS A 111 -26.09 14.15 -6.05
N SER A 112 -25.58 12.92 -6.07
CA SER A 112 -25.48 12.12 -7.29
C SER A 112 -26.89 11.92 -7.85
N ASP A 113 -27.09 12.27 -9.12
CA ASP A 113 -28.31 11.99 -9.88
C ASP A 113 -27.93 11.70 -11.33
N PRO A 114 -27.40 10.50 -11.63
CA PRO A 114 -26.93 10.15 -12.96
C PRO A 114 -28.00 10.37 -14.04
N ALA A 115 -27.60 10.89 -15.19
CA ALA A 115 -28.51 11.16 -16.29
C ALA A 115 -28.62 9.93 -17.20
N LEU A 116 -29.84 9.58 -17.61
CA LEU A 116 -30.11 8.59 -18.64
C LEU A 116 -30.39 9.32 -19.96
N SER A 117 -29.80 8.87 -21.06
CA SER A 117 -30.00 9.51 -22.36
C SER A 117 -29.85 8.54 -23.54
N LEU A 118 -30.37 8.95 -24.69
CA LEU A 118 -30.20 8.27 -25.96
C LEU A 118 -29.26 9.07 -26.86
N ILE A 119 -28.28 8.38 -27.42
CA ILE A 119 -27.33 8.90 -28.39
C ILE A 119 -27.60 8.18 -29.71
N ALA A 120 -27.58 8.87 -30.86
CA ALA A 120 -27.78 8.19 -32.15
C ALA A 120 -26.72 7.09 -32.37
N ALA A 121 -27.11 5.93 -32.89
CA ALA A 121 -26.19 4.81 -33.05
C ALA A 121 -24.94 5.19 -33.87
N GLY A 122 -23.77 4.77 -33.38
CA GLY A 122 -22.47 5.03 -34.01
C GLY A 122 -21.87 6.40 -33.71
N LYS A 123 -22.52 7.22 -32.87
CA LYS A 123 -21.89 8.42 -32.33
C LYS A 123 -20.95 8.06 -31.17
N PRO A 124 -19.84 8.81 -31.00
CA PRO A 124 -18.94 8.59 -29.87
C PRO A 124 -19.66 8.86 -28.55
N ILE A 125 -19.42 7.98 -27.58
CA ILE A 125 -19.91 8.12 -26.21
C ILE A 125 -18.79 8.78 -25.41
N ASN A 126 -18.96 10.07 -25.13
CA ASN A 126 -18.05 10.85 -24.31
C ASN A 126 -18.64 10.96 -22.89
N ASP A 127 -17.84 10.70 -21.87
CA ASP A 127 -18.19 10.92 -20.45
C ASP A 127 -19.46 10.17 -19.98
N ALA A 128 -19.74 9.02 -20.59
CA ALA A 128 -20.89 8.18 -20.26
C ALA A 128 -20.59 6.70 -20.47
N ILE A 129 -21.46 5.84 -19.95
CA ILE A 129 -21.38 4.39 -20.07
C ILE A 129 -22.52 3.87 -20.92
N LEU A 130 -22.18 3.10 -21.95
CA LEU A 130 -23.13 2.35 -22.74
C LEU A 130 -23.79 1.29 -21.86
N LEU A 131 -25.12 1.30 -21.82
CA LEU A 131 -25.91 0.27 -21.17
C LEU A 131 -26.55 -0.67 -22.19
N ALA A 132 -27.09 -0.13 -23.29
CA ALA A 132 -27.78 -0.93 -24.29
C ALA A 132 -27.86 -0.27 -25.67
N ASN A 133 -28.05 -1.08 -26.70
CA ASN A 133 -28.49 -0.63 -28.02
C ASN A 133 -30.02 -0.70 -28.08
N VAL A 134 -30.65 0.36 -28.59
CA VAL A 134 -32.10 0.55 -28.57
C VAL A 134 -32.59 0.89 -29.97
N THR A 135 -33.57 0.15 -30.48
CA THR A 135 -34.32 0.52 -31.67
C THR A 135 -35.68 1.07 -31.26
N ILE A 136 -36.03 2.24 -31.79
CA ILE A 136 -37.31 2.91 -31.57
C ILE A 136 -38.12 2.81 -32.85
N THR A 137 -39.38 2.38 -32.73
CA THR A 137 -40.34 2.30 -33.83
C THR A 137 -41.72 2.72 -33.34
N ASN A 138 -42.40 3.61 -34.06
CA ASN A 138 -43.63 4.26 -33.65
C ASN A 138 -43.57 4.87 -32.23
N LYS A 139 -42.43 5.48 -31.87
CA LYS A 139 -42.17 6.03 -30.51
C LYS A 139 -42.22 5.00 -29.37
N VAL A 140 -42.00 3.73 -29.65
CA VAL A 140 -41.91 2.65 -28.66
C VAL A 140 -40.60 1.90 -28.82
N VAL A 141 -40.05 1.35 -27.74
CA VAL A 141 -38.85 0.51 -27.76
C VAL A 141 -39.17 -0.85 -28.41
N SER A 142 -38.87 -0.96 -29.70
CA SER A 142 -39.08 -2.20 -30.46
C SER A 142 -38.00 -3.22 -30.14
N LYS A 143 -36.75 -2.78 -29.96
CA LYS A 143 -35.59 -3.62 -29.63
C LYS A 143 -34.78 -3.00 -28.49
N LEU A 144 -34.33 -3.83 -27.54
CA LEU A 144 -33.41 -3.48 -26.46
C LEU A 144 -32.40 -4.62 -26.35
N GLU A 145 -31.13 -4.34 -26.64
CA GLU A 145 -30.03 -5.29 -26.54
C GLU A 145 -29.00 -4.78 -25.55
N ASP A 146 -28.71 -5.58 -24.52
CA ASP A 146 -27.65 -5.26 -23.57
C ASP A 146 -26.32 -5.11 -24.29
N ALA A 147 -25.62 -4.02 -23.98
CA ALA A 147 -24.34 -3.67 -24.55
C ALA A 147 -23.38 -3.13 -23.48
N ALA A 148 -23.70 -3.34 -22.20
CA ALA A 148 -22.87 -2.92 -21.09
C ALA A 148 -21.58 -3.73 -21.04
N LEU A 149 -20.46 -3.03 -20.92
CA LEU A 149 -19.16 -3.66 -20.65
C LEU A 149 -18.91 -3.67 -19.15
N ALA A 150 -18.48 -4.82 -18.62
CA ALA A 150 -18.02 -4.91 -17.24
C ALA A 150 -16.68 -4.19 -17.07
N VAL A 151 -16.49 -3.53 -15.92
CA VAL A 151 -15.19 -2.98 -15.54
C VAL A 151 -14.14 -4.09 -15.47
N GLN A 152 -12.99 -3.86 -16.09
CA GLN A 152 -11.80 -4.69 -15.99
C GLN A 152 -10.73 -4.01 -15.16
N ILE A 153 -9.92 -4.80 -14.44
CA ILE A 153 -8.74 -4.27 -13.76
C ILE A 153 -7.62 -4.13 -14.80
N LEU A 154 -7.25 -2.88 -15.11
CA LEU A 154 -6.15 -2.56 -16.04
C LEU A 154 -4.79 -2.80 -15.38
N SER A 155 -4.67 -2.43 -14.10
CA SER A 155 -3.48 -2.63 -13.30
C SER A 155 -3.85 -2.90 -11.85
N SER A 156 -3.10 -3.77 -11.17
CA SER A 156 -3.25 -3.98 -9.72
C SER A 156 -2.48 -2.99 -8.85
N ARG A 157 -1.76 -2.06 -9.47
CA ARG A 157 -0.98 -1.01 -8.80
C ARG A 157 -1.05 0.28 -9.61
N ILE A 158 -1.10 1.41 -8.92
CA ILE A 158 -0.79 2.70 -9.54
C ILE A 158 0.63 2.59 -10.11
N PRO A 159 0.91 3.06 -11.35
CA PRO A 159 2.23 2.94 -11.95
C PRO A 159 3.32 3.35 -10.96
N GLU A 160 4.24 2.42 -10.72
CA GLU A 160 5.37 2.64 -9.82
C GLU A 160 6.17 3.81 -10.38
N GLN A 161 6.34 4.88 -9.60
CA GLN A 161 7.43 5.81 -9.91
C GLN A 161 8.70 4.97 -9.99
N SER A 162 9.52 5.20 -11.01
CA SER A 162 10.93 4.82 -10.97
C SER A 162 11.59 5.62 -9.84
N ILE A 163 11.43 5.17 -8.59
CA ILE A 163 12.17 5.67 -7.45
C ILE A 163 13.59 5.12 -7.65
N GLN A 164 14.46 5.88 -8.32
CA GLN A 164 15.82 5.45 -8.62
C GLN A 164 16.73 5.28 -7.38
N ASN A 165 16.17 5.28 -6.16
CA ASN A 165 16.93 5.24 -4.90
C ASN A 165 16.28 4.33 -3.82
N LEU A 166 15.69 3.19 -4.19
CA LEU A 166 15.42 2.13 -3.22
C LEU A 166 16.59 1.16 -3.20
N ASP A 167 17.64 1.56 -2.47
CA ASP A 167 18.70 0.63 -2.08
C ASP A 167 18.16 -0.31 -0.99
N ALA A 168 18.14 -1.61 -1.26
CA ALA A 168 17.68 -2.62 -0.29
C ALA A 168 18.58 -2.70 0.96
N SER A 169 19.78 -2.11 0.92
CA SER A 169 20.72 -2.08 2.05
C SER A 169 20.23 -1.25 3.25
N VAL A 170 19.21 -0.40 3.10
CA VAL A 170 18.63 0.40 4.20
C VAL A 170 17.49 -0.30 4.95
N ILE A 171 17.00 -1.46 4.50
CA ILE A 171 15.99 -2.25 5.23
C ILE A 171 16.71 -3.14 6.24
N THR A 172 16.93 -2.61 7.44
CA THR A 172 17.65 -3.32 8.51
C THR A 172 16.74 -4.01 9.53
N LYS A 173 15.43 -3.70 9.57
CA LYS A 173 14.40 -4.42 10.37
C LYS A 173 12.97 -4.22 9.82
N GLY A 174 12.15 -5.26 9.95
CA GLY A 174 10.69 -5.29 9.77
C GLY A 174 10.13 -6.59 10.34
N ILE A 175 9.04 -6.53 11.11
CA ILE A 175 8.48 -7.69 11.82
C ILE A 175 7.49 -8.38 10.89
N PHE A 176 7.91 -9.44 10.21
CA PHE A 176 6.99 -10.47 9.72
C PHE A 176 6.83 -11.50 10.84
N ASP A 177 5.70 -11.46 11.55
CA ASP A 177 5.37 -12.45 12.57
C ASP A 177 4.88 -13.74 11.90
N ARG A 178 5.68 -14.79 12.08
CA ARG A 178 5.49 -16.16 11.58
C ARG A 178 4.15 -16.77 11.95
N ASN A 179 3.54 -16.32 13.05
CA ASN A 179 2.30 -16.90 13.59
C ASN A 179 1.05 -16.45 12.83
N HIS A 180 1.15 -15.48 11.92
CA HIS A 180 0.04 -15.00 11.09
C HIS A 180 0.01 -15.62 9.69
N ILE A 181 0.88 -16.60 9.40
CA ILE A 181 0.87 -17.35 8.14
C ILE A 181 -0.04 -18.58 8.34
N PRO A 182 -1.14 -18.74 7.57
CA PRO A 182 -2.02 -19.90 7.71
C PRO A 182 -1.28 -21.21 7.45
N ASP A 183 -1.53 -22.21 8.30
CA ASP A 183 -1.00 -23.56 8.14
C ASP A 183 -1.60 -24.22 6.88
N LEU A 184 -0.75 -24.45 5.87
CA LEU A 184 -1.15 -24.87 4.52
C LEU A 184 -1.67 -26.32 4.46
N GLN A 185 -1.57 -27.08 5.56
CA GLN A 185 -2.01 -28.48 5.63
C GLN A 185 -3.54 -28.66 5.60
N ASN A 186 -4.33 -27.58 5.68
CA ASN A 186 -5.81 -27.64 5.71
C ASN A 186 -6.50 -27.23 4.40
N LEU A 187 -5.77 -27.14 3.29
CA LEU A 187 -6.36 -26.85 1.98
C LEU A 187 -6.98 -28.11 1.36
N ASN A 188 -8.30 -28.26 1.45
CA ASN A 188 -9.08 -29.31 0.76
C ASN A 188 -9.24 -29.04 -0.75
N GLY A 189 -8.13 -28.87 -1.47
CA GLY A 189 -8.10 -28.73 -2.92
C GLY A 189 -7.17 -29.76 -3.55
N LYS A 190 -7.64 -30.45 -4.59
CA LYS A 190 -6.79 -31.36 -5.39
C LYS A 190 -5.86 -30.48 -6.24
N LEU A 191 -4.60 -30.36 -5.85
CA LEU A 191 -3.59 -29.66 -6.64
C LEU A 191 -3.46 -30.33 -8.01
N THR A 192 -3.61 -29.57 -9.09
CA THR A 192 -3.33 -30.07 -10.44
C THR A 192 -1.83 -29.99 -10.72
N PRO A 193 -1.23 -30.87 -11.55
CA PRO A 193 0.21 -30.84 -11.84
C PRO A 193 0.74 -29.49 -12.36
N SER A 194 -0.13 -28.65 -12.94
CA SER A 194 0.17 -27.27 -13.37
C SER A 194 0.32 -26.26 -12.23
N GLN A 195 -0.02 -26.62 -10.99
CA GLN A 195 0.04 -25.78 -9.80
C GLN A 195 1.27 -26.10 -8.92
N LEU A 196 2.11 -27.05 -9.32
CA LEU A 196 3.38 -27.36 -8.65
C LEU A 196 4.50 -26.50 -9.26
N PRO A 197 5.30 -25.78 -8.44
CA PRO A 197 6.46 -25.08 -8.96
C PRO A 197 7.49 -26.06 -9.53
N VAL A 198 8.18 -25.64 -10.60
CA VAL A 198 9.34 -26.36 -11.15
C VAL A 198 10.44 -26.32 -10.09
N LEU A 199 10.71 -27.47 -9.45
CA LEU A 199 11.77 -27.59 -8.45
C LEU A 199 13.13 -27.55 -9.15
N PRO A 200 14.04 -26.61 -8.79
CA PRO A 200 15.40 -26.62 -9.32
C PRO A 200 16.13 -27.91 -8.88
N ASN A 201 16.89 -28.49 -9.81
CA ASN A 201 17.44 -29.85 -9.88
C ASN A 201 18.38 -30.30 -8.74
N ASN A 202 18.40 -29.64 -7.57
CA ASN A 202 19.50 -29.79 -6.62
C ASN A 202 19.10 -30.51 -5.31
N ASP A 203 17.80 -30.61 -4.98
CA ASP A 203 17.30 -31.31 -3.79
C ASP A 203 16.29 -32.42 -4.16
N ASN A 204 16.76 -33.40 -4.93
CA ASN A 204 15.97 -34.55 -5.41
C ASN A 204 15.45 -35.50 -4.31
N ALA A 205 15.84 -35.34 -3.05
CA ALA A 205 15.41 -36.21 -1.95
C ALA A 205 13.89 -36.12 -1.69
N ILE A 206 13.27 -34.98 -1.98
CA ILE A 206 11.84 -34.74 -1.72
C ILE A 206 10.98 -35.39 -2.82
N VAL A 207 11.37 -35.24 -4.09
CA VAL A 207 10.68 -35.87 -5.23
C VAL A 207 10.82 -37.40 -5.18
N GLN A 208 12.01 -37.90 -4.83
CA GLN A 208 12.26 -39.33 -4.66
C GLN A 208 11.37 -39.99 -3.60
N ASN A 209 11.05 -39.28 -2.51
CA ASN A 209 10.27 -39.86 -1.41
C ASN A 209 8.75 -39.65 -1.57
N ALA A 210 8.33 -38.63 -2.30
CA ALA A 210 6.91 -38.27 -2.42
C ALA A 210 6.22 -38.85 -3.66
N PHE A 211 6.94 -39.03 -4.78
CA PHE A 211 6.33 -39.36 -6.08
C PHE A 211 6.85 -40.66 -6.69
N THR A 212 6.00 -41.38 -7.41
CA THR A 212 6.38 -42.51 -8.26
C THR A 212 6.99 -42.03 -9.57
N THR A 213 7.83 -42.87 -10.19
CA THR A 213 8.33 -42.68 -11.55
C THR A 213 7.16 -42.64 -12.52
N GLY A 214 7.15 -41.68 -13.46
CA GLY A 214 6.05 -41.56 -14.41
C GLY A 214 6.01 -40.22 -15.14
N VAL A 215 4.97 -40.04 -15.95
CA VAL A 215 4.72 -38.79 -16.68
C VAL A 215 3.93 -37.81 -15.83
N ILE A 216 4.39 -36.57 -15.74
CA ILE A 216 3.69 -35.46 -15.05
C ILE A 216 2.64 -34.85 -15.97
N THR A 217 3.06 -34.45 -17.17
CA THR A 217 2.21 -33.71 -18.11
C THR A 217 2.72 -33.89 -19.54
N GLY A 218 1.81 -33.82 -20.52
CA GLY A 218 2.13 -34.06 -21.92
C GLY A 218 2.53 -35.51 -22.20
N LEU A 219 3.48 -35.71 -23.12
CA LEU A 219 4.03 -37.01 -23.55
C LEU A 219 2.96 -38.04 -23.94
N THR A 220 2.03 -37.63 -24.80
CA THR A 220 1.06 -38.55 -25.41
C THR A 220 1.66 -39.22 -26.63
N ALA A 221 1.57 -40.54 -26.67
CA ALA A 221 2.00 -41.33 -27.81
C ALA A 221 0.80 -41.70 -28.68
N SER A 222 0.93 -41.53 -29.98
CA SER A 222 -0.03 -41.92 -31.01
C SER A 222 0.71 -42.54 -32.19
N ASN A 223 -0.01 -42.98 -33.22
CA ASN A 223 0.60 -43.47 -34.44
C ASN A 223 -0.02 -42.81 -35.68
N THR A 224 0.78 -42.72 -36.74
CA THR A 224 0.31 -42.46 -38.10
C THR A 224 1.07 -43.41 -39.01
N ASP A 225 0.36 -44.35 -39.64
CA ASP A 225 0.93 -45.43 -40.46
C ASP A 225 2.03 -46.23 -39.75
N LYS A 226 3.29 -46.09 -40.20
CA LYS A 226 4.48 -46.78 -39.69
C LYS A 226 5.28 -45.96 -38.67
N ILE A 227 4.75 -44.81 -38.27
CA ILE A 227 5.44 -43.84 -37.41
C ILE A 227 4.73 -43.80 -36.07
N ALA A 228 5.49 -44.01 -34.99
CA ALA A 228 5.06 -43.66 -33.66
C ALA A 228 5.30 -42.16 -33.44
N GLN A 229 4.28 -41.44 -33.01
CA GLN A 229 4.32 -40.02 -32.72
C GLN A 229 4.30 -39.80 -31.22
N LEU A 230 5.10 -38.86 -30.74
CA LEU A 230 5.16 -38.49 -29.33
C LEU A 230 5.10 -36.97 -29.20
N THR A 231 4.21 -36.46 -28.35
CA THR A 231 4.15 -35.02 -28.04
C THR A 231 5.20 -34.63 -27.00
N SER A 232 5.60 -33.36 -26.99
CA SER A 232 6.46 -32.78 -25.95
C SER A 232 5.81 -32.86 -24.55
N GLY A 233 6.62 -32.86 -23.50
CA GLY A 233 6.14 -32.92 -22.12
C GLY A 233 7.22 -33.27 -21.10
N ILE A 234 6.79 -33.64 -19.89
CA ILE A 234 7.68 -33.81 -18.73
C ILE A 234 7.40 -35.14 -18.03
N ALA A 235 8.47 -35.91 -17.78
CA ALA A 235 8.45 -37.12 -16.96
C ALA A 235 9.38 -36.98 -15.75
N VAL A 236 9.26 -37.89 -14.79
CA VAL A 236 10.14 -38.01 -13.61
C VAL A 236 10.70 -39.42 -13.56
N ASP A 237 12.02 -39.54 -13.43
CA ASP A 237 12.71 -40.83 -13.32
C ASP A 237 12.62 -41.44 -11.89
N ALA A 238 13.18 -42.63 -11.70
CA ALA A 238 13.22 -43.29 -10.40
C ALA A 238 14.09 -42.59 -9.35
N SER A 239 14.95 -41.66 -9.78
CA SER A 239 15.80 -40.82 -8.95
C SER A 239 15.17 -39.44 -8.71
N GLY A 240 13.90 -39.22 -9.08
CA GLY A 240 13.21 -37.96 -8.88
C GLY A 240 13.64 -36.83 -9.82
N ASN A 241 14.52 -37.10 -10.80
CA ASN A 241 14.93 -36.08 -11.77
C ASN A 241 13.82 -35.85 -12.79
N GLN A 242 13.62 -34.58 -13.16
CA GLN A 242 12.74 -34.23 -14.26
C GLN A 242 13.44 -34.53 -15.60
N ILE A 243 12.73 -35.23 -16.47
CA ILE A 243 13.10 -35.43 -17.87
C ILE A 243 12.19 -34.54 -18.71
N VAL A 244 12.74 -33.43 -19.20
CA VAL A 244 12.01 -32.47 -20.04
C VAL A 244 12.25 -32.81 -21.50
N LEU A 245 11.18 -33.21 -22.21
CA LEU A 245 11.18 -33.41 -23.65
C LEU A 245 10.52 -32.21 -24.31
N ASP A 246 11.34 -31.29 -24.81
CA ASP A 246 10.87 -30.04 -25.40
C ASP A 246 10.83 -30.11 -26.93
N ASN A 247 11.92 -29.73 -27.60
CA ASN A 247 12.08 -29.62 -29.03
C ASN A 247 13.11 -30.59 -29.57
N THR A 248 13.96 -31.19 -28.73
CA THR A 248 15.02 -32.11 -29.18
C THR A 248 15.06 -33.39 -28.35
N ALA A 249 15.40 -34.49 -29.00
CA ALA A 249 15.62 -35.79 -28.35
C ALA A 249 16.73 -36.56 -29.05
N THR A 250 17.33 -37.51 -28.36
CA THR A 250 18.24 -38.49 -28.98
C THR A 250 17.47 -39.77 -29.27
N TYR A 251 17.43 -40.21 -30.51
CA TYR A 251 16.81 -41.47 -30.96
C TYR A 251 17.75 -42.15 -31.97
N ASN A 252 18.02 -43.45 -31.80
CA ASN A 252 18.98 -44.20 -32.63
C ASN A 252 20.35 -43.49 -32.80
N ASN A 253 20.90 -43.00 -31.69
CA ASN A 253 22.16 -42.25 -31.63
C ASN A 253 22.21 -40.97 -32.50
N SER A 254 21.05 -40.46 -32.91
CA SER A 254 20.91 -39.22 -33.68
C SER A 254 20.00 -38.25 -32.95
N THR A 255 20.29 -36.95 -33.04
CA THR A 255 19.39 -35.91 -32.52
C THR A 255 18.22 -35.73 -33.48
N ILE A 256 17.00 -35.89 -32.97
CA ILE A 256 15.76 -35.62 -33.67
C ILE A 256 15.11 -34.35 -33.09
N THR A 257 14.43 -33.59 -33.95
CA THR A 257 13.77 -32.33 -33.57
C THR A 257 12.27 -32.45 -33.76
N ALA A 258 11.49 -31.99 -32.78
CA ALA A 258 10.05 -31.97 -32.87
C ALA A 258 9.57 -31.03 -33.97
N GLN A 259 8.62 -31.49 -34.79
CA GLN A 259 7.89 -30.64 -35.73
C GLN A 259 6.53 -30.30 -35.14
N LYS A 260 6.25 -29.01 -34.91
CA LYS A 260 5.02 -28.55 -34.24
C LYS A 260 4.76 -29.25 -32.89
N GLY A 261 5.83 -29.54 -32.13
CA GLY A 261 5.73 -30.22 -30.82
C GLY A 261 5.52 -31.73 -30.88
N ILE A 262 5.71 -32.35 -32.06
CA ILE A 262 5.57 -33.80 -32.26
C ILE A 262 6.91 -34.40 -32.74
N PHE A 263 7.38 -35.41 -32.02
CA PHE A 263 8.49 -36.28 -32.43
C PHE A 263 7.95 -37.44 -33.25
N SER A 264 8.56 -37.70 -34.40
CA SER A 264 8.21 -38.83 -35.28
C SER A 264 9.30 -39.89 -35.20
N LEU A 265 8.94 -41.06 -34.70
CA LEU A 265 9.83 -42.20 -34.49
C LEU A 265 9.50 -43.26 -35.54
N ASP A 266 10.42 -43.46 -36.49
CA ASP A 266 10.24 -44.45 -37.54
C ASP A 266 10.38 -45.87 -36.97
N MET A 267 9.38 -46.71 -37.26
CA MET A 267 9.32 -48.13 -36.90
C MET A 267 9.29 -49.04 -38.12
N SER A 268 9.72 -48.54 -39.28
CA SER A 268 9.77 -49.30 -40.53
C SER A 268 10.81 -50.42 -40.54
N ASP A 269 11.76 -50.41 -39.60
CA ASP A 269 12.82 -51.43 -39.49
C ASP A 269 12.21 -52.83 -39.22
N PRO A 270 12.62 -53.88 -39.96
CA PRO A 270 12.18 -55.25 -39.74
C PRO A 270 12.34 -55.76 -38.29
N VAL A 271 13.28 -55.21 -37.52
CA VAL A 271 13.48 -55.56 -36.10
C VAL A 271 12.22 -55.35 -35.25
N PHE A 272 11.36 -54.40 -35.61
CA PHE A 272 10.15 -54.11 -34.85
C PHE A 272 8.97 -55.06 -35.13
N GLN A 273 9.01 -55.82 -36.23
CA GLN A 273 7.87 -56.61 -36.71
C GLN A 273 7.49 -57.77 -35.77
N ASP A 274 6.18 -57.98 -35.65
CA ASP A 274 5.52 -59.04 -34.86
C ASP A 274 5.95 -59.09 -33.38
N LYS A 275 6.41 -57.95 -32.86
CA LYS A 275 6.87 -57.77 -31.48
C LYS A 275 6.13 -56.62 -30.80
N THR A 276 6.17 -56.67 -29.47
CA THR A 276 5.69 -55.62 -28.59
C THR A 276 6.89 -54.93 -27.96
N TRP A 277 6.92 -53.61 -28.03
CA TRP A 277 7.99 -52.75 -27.55
C TRP A 277 7.45 -51.75 -26.54
N LEU A 278 8.26 -51.38 -25.56
CA LEU A 278 8.01 -50.25 -24.69
C LEU A 278 8.73 -49.04 -25.27
N LEU A 279 8.00 -47.94 -25.47
CA LEU A 279 8.58 -46.63 -25.74
C LEU A 279 9.01 -46.01 -24.41
N LEU A 280 10.32 -45.81 -24.24
CA LEU A 280 10.93 -45.35 -23.00
C LEU A 280 11.58 -43.97 -23.17
N ILE A 281 11.61 -43.20 -22.09
CA ILE A 281 12.40 -41.96 -22.00
C ILE A 281 13.36 -41.99 -20.81
N SER A 282 14.55 -41.42 -20.99
CA SER A 282 15.57 -41.31 -19.95
C SER A 282 16.39 -40.02 -20.07
N PRO A 283 16.96 -39.52 -18.96
CA PRO A 283 17.86 -38.38 -19.01
C PRO A 283 19.14 -38.74 -19.75
N ASN A 284 19.71 -37.77 -20.46
CA ASN A 284 21.03 -37.92 -21.07
C ASN A 284 22.07 -37.50 -20.04
N THR A 285 22.97 -38.40 -19.65
CA THR A 285 23.93 -38.20 -18.56
C THR A 285 25.09 -37.25 -18.90
N ALA A 286 25.14 -36.71 -20.13
CA ALA A 286 26.03 -35.61 -20.46
C ALA A 286 25.36 -34.28 -20.09
N ASP A 287 26.06 -33.40 -19.36
CA ASP A 287 25.59 -32.18 -18.63
C ASP A 287 24.77 -31.12 -19.41
N SER A 288 24.26 -31.42 -20.60
CA SER A 288 23.35 -30.58 -21.41
C SER A 288 22.63 -31.39 -22.52
N GLY A 289 22.63 -32.72 -22.47
CA GLY A 289 22.14 -33.55 -23.56
C GLY A 289 20.60 -33.63 -23.64
N SER A 290 20.05 -33.54 -24.86
CA SER A 290 18.63 -33.81 -25.11
C SER A 290 18.25 -35.21 -24.61
N PRO A 291 17.06 -35.40 -24.01
CA PRO A 291 16.62 -36.67 -23.45
C PRO A 291 16.64 -37.81 -24.49
N ILE A 292 16.86 -39.03 -24.03
CA ILE A 292 16.99 -40.20 -24.89
C ILE A 292 15.63 -40.90 -24.98
N LEU A 293 15.16 -41.12 -26.21
CA LEU A 293 14.00 -41.94 -26.54
C LEU A 293 14.48 -43.28 -27.10
N GLU A 294 13.85 -44.37 -26.69
CA GLU A 294 14.20 -45.71 -27.17
C GLU A 294 13.01 -46.67 -27.17
N PHE A 295 13.15 -47.75 -27.93
CA PHE A 295 12.26 -48.90 -27.89
C PHE A 295 12.98 -50.09 -27.26
N ALA A 296 12.39 -50.69 -26.22
CA ALA A 296 12.95 -51.87 -25.58
C ALA A 296 11.85 -52.91 -25.28
N GLU A 297 12.19 -54.20 -25.30
CA GLU A 297 11.25 -55.27 -24.94
C GLU A 297 10.99 -55.34 -23.42
N ASN A 298 11.90 -54.78 -22.61
CA ASN A 298 11.80 -54.78 -21.14
C ASN A 298 12.17 -53.41 -20.55
N LYS A 299 11.56 -53.06 -19.41
CA LYS A 299 11.87 -51.84 -18.66
C LYS A 299 13.19 -51.99 -17.87
N THR A 300 14.01 -50.95 -17.86
CA THR A 300 15.14 -50.79 -16.93
C THR A 300 14.82 -49.73 -15.86
N LYS A 301 15.44 -49.84 -14.67
CA LYS A 301 15.08 -49.09 -13.46
C LYS A 301 15.00 -47.56 -13.63
N ASP A 302 15.84 -46.99 -14.50
CA ASP A 302 16.02 -45.54 -14.63
C ASP A 302 15.22 -44.92 -15.81
N LYS A 303 14.36 -45.71 -16.46
CA LYS A 303 13.60 -45.28 -17.66
C LYS A 303 12.11 -45.24 -17.38
N VAL A 304 11.43 -44.25 -17.95
CA VAL A 304 9.98 -44.06 -17.78
C VAL A 304 9.24 -44.64 -18.98
N ILE A 305 8.19 -45.46 -18.73
CA ILE A 305 7.36 -46.01 -19.80
C ILE A 305 6.37 -44.96 -20.28
N LEU A 306 6.45 -44.61 -21.57
CA LEU A 306 5.54 -43.66 -22.21
C LEU A 306 4.36 -44.35 -22.89
N ALA A 307 4.61 -45.49 -23.54
CA ALA A 307 3.60 -46.27 -24.23
C ALA A 307 4.10 -47.68 -24.57
N THR A 308 3.15 -48.58 -24.83
CA THR A 308 3.41 -49.88 -25.45
C THR A 308 3.09 -49.78 -26.93
N VAL A 309 4.02 -50.25 -27.77
CA VAL A 309 3.92 -50.18 -29.22
C VAL A 309 4.05 -51.57 -29.81
N ARG A 310 3.03 -52.00 -30.55
CA ARG A 310 3.03 -53.30 -31.23
C ARG A 310 3.04 -53.07 -32.73
N VAL A 311 3.93 -53.76 -33.43
CA VAL A 311 3.95 -53.75 -34.89
C VAL A 311 3.48 -55.12 -35.38
N THR A 312 2.40 -55.16 -36.17
CA THR A 312 1.86 -56.41 -36.73
C THR A 312 1.64 -56.23 -38.21
N ALA A 313 2.27 -57.07 -39.04
CA ALA A 313 2.20 -56.96 -40.50
C ALA A 313 2.49 -55.54 -41.05
N GLY A 314 3.44 -54.83 -40.45
CA GLY A 314 3.82 -53.47 -40.86
C GLY A 314 2.89 -52.34 -40.38
N LEU A 315 1.85 -52.63 -39.61
CA LEU A 315 0.98 -51.64 -38.96
C LEU A 315 1.42 -51.42 -37.52
N VAL A 316 1.64 -50.16 -37.15
CA VAL A 316 2.01 -49.75 -35.80
C VAL A 316 0.74 -49.48 -34.99
N VAL A 317 0.62 -50.07 -33.82
CA VAL A 317 -0.44 -49.80 -32.85
C VAL A 317 0.20 -49.31 -31.56
N VAL A 318 -0.18 -48.10 -31.13
CA VAL A 318 0.33 -47.47 -29.90
C VAL A 318 -0.77 -47.49 -28.84
N SER A 319 -0.44 -48.00 -27.67
CA SER A 319 -1.30 -48.03 -26.48
C SER A 319 -0.62 -47.27 -25.35
N SER A 320 -1.33 -46.31 -24.77
CA SER A 320 -0.86 -45.58 -23.58
C SER A 320 -1.34 -46.21 -22.27
N ASN A 321 -1.94 -47.41 -22.30
CA ASN A 321 -2.50 -48.03 -21.09
C ASN A 321 -1.42 -48.43 -20.08
N ASP A 322 -0.24 -48.79 -20.56
CA ASP A 322 0.91 -49.15 -19.71
C ASP A 322 1.80 -47.95 -19.39
N ARG A 323 1.34 -46.73 -19.71
CA ARG A 323 2.04 -45.49 -19.40
C ARG A 323 2.10 -45.30 -17.90
N GLU A 324 3.30 -45.08 -17.39
CA GLU A 324 3.50 -44.73 -16.00
C GLU A 324 3.08 -43.27 -15.78
N SER A 325 2.14 -43.06 -14.87
CA SER A 325 1.74 -41.72 -14.44
C SER A 325 2.36 -41.43 -13.08
N VAL A 326 2.75 -40.18 -12.85
CA VAL A 326 3.24 -39.79 -11.52
C VAL A 326 2.08 -39.87 -10.53
N GLU A 327 2.28 -40.67 -9.50
CA GLU A 327 1.38 -40.82 -8.36
C GLU A 327 2.13 -40.46 -7.07
N LEU A 328 1.39 -40.12 -6.02
CA LEU A 328 2.00 -39.97 -4.70
C LEU A 328 2.29 -41.37 -4.14
N LYS A 329 3.48 -41.57 -3.58
CA LYS A 329 3.84 -42.84 -2.90
C LYS A 329 3.00 -43.09 -1.64
N THR A 330 2.41 -42.04 -1.08
CA THR A 330 1.50 -42.07 0.05
C THR A 330 0.26 -41.23 -0.26
N ASP A 331 -0.90 -41.56 0.32
CA ASP A 331 -2.16 -40.79 0.17
C ASP A 331 -2.10 -39.37 0.77
N ARG A 332 -0.90 -38.89 1.11
CA ARG A 332 -0.59 -37.62 1.77
C ARG A 332 0.64 -37.00 1.11
N LEU A 333 0.63 -35.67 0.97
CA LEU A 333 1.81 -34.89 0.62
C LEU A 333 2.86 -34.99 1.76
N PRO A 334 4.16 -34.94 1.45
CA PRO A 334 5.20 -34.91 2.47
C PRO A 334 5.07 -33.64 3.34
N GLU A 335 5.50 -33.76 4.59
CA GLU A 335 5.47 -32.69 5.59
C GLU A 335 6.34 -31.50 5.12
N LEU A 336 5.73 -30.32 4.96
CA LEU A 336 6.43 -29.12 4.49
C LEU A 336 7.28 -28.53 5.63
N THR A 337 8.54 -28.96 5.75
CA THR A 337 9.50 -28.34 6.66
C THR A 337 10.05 -27.02 6.11
N PRO A 338 10.54 -26.09 6.96
CA PRO A 338 10.94 -24.73 6.55
C PRO A 338 12.00 -24.65 5.46
N ASP A 339 12.77 -25.71 5.24
CA ASP A 339 13.82 -25.79 4.21
C ASP A 339 13.27 -26.09 2.81
N ILE A 340 11.95 -26.30 2.67
CA ILE A 340 11.27 -26.75 1.45
C ILE A 340 10.62 -25.58 0.66
N LEU A 341 10.46 -24.41 1.28
CA LEU A 341 9.82 -23.26 0.62
C LEU A 341 10.87 -22.34 -0.01
N PRO A 342 10.75 -21.95 -1.29
CA PRO A 342 11.59 -20.90 -1.86
C PRO A 342 11.32 -19.58 -1.12
N ASP A 343 12.35 -18.75 -1.07
CA ASP A 343 12.31 -17.41 -0.51
C ASP A 343 11.13 -16.64 -1.12
N ILE A 344 10.35 -15.90 -0.33
CA ILE A 344 9.04 -15.32 -0.73
C ILE A 344 9.11 -14.51 -2.04
N LYS A 345 10.28 -13.95 -2.34
CA LYS A 345 10.59 -13.19 -3.56
C LYS A 345 10.47 -14.01 -4.87
N ASP A 346 10.49 -15.33 -4.78
CA ASP A 346 10.55 -16.25 -5.92
C ASP A 346 9.19 -16.92 -6.25
N LEU A 347 8.16 -16.71 -5.42
CA LEU A 347 6.80 -17.20 -5.68
C LEU A 347 6.06 -16.27 -6.67
N LYS A 348 5.70 -16.80 -7.85
CA LYS A 348 4.83 -16.11 -8.83
C LYS A 348 3.48 -16.81 -8.98
N GLY A 349 2.40 -16.16 -8.56
CA GLY A 349 1.02 -16.61 -8.75
C GLY A 349 0.01 -15.78 -7.93
N ARG A 350 -1.24 -15.68 -8.40
CA ARG A 350 -2.37 -15.11 -7.64
C ARG A 350 -3.23 -16.25 -7.07
N VAL A 351 -3.54 -16.19 -5.78
CA VAL A 351 -4.57 -17.04 -5.15
C VAL A 351 -5.93 -16.42 -5.44
N ALA A 352 -6.86 -17.18 -6.02
CA ALA A 352 -8.20 -16.69 -6.35
C ALA A 352 -9.17 -16.98 -5.20
N ILE A 353 -10.08 -16.05 -4.92
CA ILE A 353 -11.08 -16.11 -3.83
C ILE A 353 -11.97 -17.38 -3.87
N ILE A 354 -12.14 -17.99 -5.05
CA ILE A 354 -12.92 -19.23 -5.26
C ILE A 354 -12.28 -20.48 -4.61
N GLN A 355 -11.03 -20.41 -4.17
CA GLN A 355 -10.32 -21.53 -3.55
C GLN A 355 -10.57 -21.67 -2.03
N LEU A 356 -11.49 -20.86 -1.48
CA LEU A 356 -11.98 -20.99 -0.11
C LEU A 356 -13.36 -21.67 -0.15
N PRO A 357 -13.61 -22.72 0.66
CA PRO A 357 -14.94 -23.32 0.74
C PRO A 357 -15.97 -22.29 1.21
N GLY A 358 -17.13 -22.26 0.56
CA GLY A 358 -18.26 -21.43 0.98
C GLY A 358 -18.75 -21.87 2.37
N LEU A 359 -19.09 -20.90 3.23
CA LEU A 359 -19.50 -21.16 4.63
C LEU A 359 -20.63 -22.20 4.79
N GLY A 360 -21.47 -22.41 3.77
CA GLY A 360 -22.58 -23.35 3.80
C GLY A 360 -22.19 -24.84 3.67
N GLU A 361 -20.95 -25.15 3.27
CA GLU A 361 -20.48 -26.52 3.05
C GLU A 361 -19.75 -27.11 4.27
N MET A 362 -19.53 -26.31 5.31
CA MET A 362 -18.90 -26.74 6.56
C MET A 362 -19.90 -27.52 7.44
N THR A 363 -20.06 -28.83 7.16
CA THR A 363 -20.87 -29.74 7.96
C THR A 363 -20.07 -30.31 9.14
N GLY A 364 -19.88 -29.49 10.18
CA GLY A 364 -19.28 -29.90 11.44
C GLY A 364 -19.83 -29.08 12.60
N LYS A 365 -20.10 -29.72 13.76
CA LYS A 365 -20.42 -28.98 14.99
C LYS A 365 -19.19 -28.18 15.40
N LEU A 366 -19.28 -26.86 15.31
CA LEU A 366 -18.23 -25.94 15.73
C LEU A 366 -18.03 -26.04 17.25
N ASN A 367 -16.81 -26.35 17.68
CA ASN A 367 -16.43 -26.23 19.08
C ASN A 367 -16.26 -24.75 19.47
N PRO A 368 -16.42 -24.37 20.74
CA PRO A 368 -16.34 -22.97 21.19
C PRO A 368 -15.02 -22.25 20.87
N GLY A 369 -13.94 -22.97 20.57
CA GLY A 369 -12.66 -22.42 20.12
C GLY A 369 -12.52 -22.23 18.60
N GLN A 370 -13.54 -22.59 17.81
CA GLN A 370 -13.55 -22.49 16.34
C GLN A 370 -14.46 -21.36 15.83
N VAL A 371 -15.09 -20.62 16.73
CA VAL A 371 -15.81 -19.38 16.41
C VAL A 371 -14.90 -18.23 16.82
N PRO A 372 -14.48 -17.34 15.89
CA PRO A 372 -13.75 -16.13 16.25
C PRO A 372 -14.51 -15.37 17.35
N GLN A 373 -13.80 -14.80 18.32
CA GLN A 373 -14.48 -13.92 19.28
C GLN A 373 -15.20 -12.82 18.50
N ILE A 374 -16.39 -12.41 18.94
CA ILE A 374 -17.22 -11.40 18.24
C ILE A 374 -16.44 -10.12 17.88
N GLN A 375 -15.37 -9.84 18.64
CA GLN A 375 -14.44 -8.72 18.49
C GLN A 375 -13.58 -8.80 17.20
N GLU A 376 -13.51 -9.96 16.55
CA GLU A 376 -12.70 -10.23 15.36
C GLU A 376 -13.53 -10.24 14.06
N LEU A 377 -14.86 -10.09 14.14
CA LEU A 377 -15.73 -9.97 12.98
C LEU A 377 -15.77 -8.50 12.51
N GLN A 378 -15.08 -8.18 11.42
CA GLN A 378 -15.24 -6.89 10.75
C GLN A 378 -16.49 -6.89 9.85
N GLY A 379 -17.60 -6.44 10.42
CA GLY A 379 -18.87 -6.18 9.74
C GLY A 379 -19.82 -5.42 10.67
N GLN A 380 -20.59 -4.48 10.12
CA GLN A 380 -21.57 -3.74 10.90
C GLN A 380 -22.83 -4.59 11.05
N LEU A 381 -23.18 -5.01 12.28
CA LEU A 381 -24.45 -5.68 12.55
C LEU A 381 -25.60 -4.74 12.18
N THR A 382 -26.45 -5.17 11.26
CA THR A 382 -27.67 -4.43 10.93
C THR A 382 -28.71 -4.62 12.04
N VAL A 383 -29.57 -3.63 12.27
CA VAL A 383 -30.55 -3.62 13.36
C VAL A 383 -31.46 -4.87 13.38
N GLY A 384 -31.64 -5.55 12.23
CA GLY A 384 -32.39 -6.80 12.13
C GLY A 384 -31.66 -8.06 12.60
N GLN A 385 -30.37 -7.96 12.98
CA GLN A 385 -29.54 -9.08 13.44
C GLN A 385 -29.32 -9.07 14.97
N LEU A 386 -29.90 -8.10 15.68
CA LEU A 386 -29.85 -8.02 17.13
C LEU A 386 -31.09 -8.71 17.75
N PRO A 387 -30.96 -9.36 18.92
CA PRO A 387 -32.11 -9.83 19.68
C PRO A 387 -33.09 -8.66 19.94
N PRO A 388 -34.42 -8.92 19.94
CA PRO A 388 -35.45 -7.87 20.09
C PRO A 388 -35.37 -7.07 21.40
N ASP A 389 -34.47 -7.43 22.32
CA ASP A 389 -34.32 -6.80 23.63
C ASP A 389 -33.31 -5.63 23.65
N ILE A 390 -32.58 -5.36 22.57
CA ILE A 390 -31.69 -4.18 22.48
C ILE A 390 -32.49 -2.98 21.96
N ILE A 391 -33.46 -2.54 22.75
CA ILE A 391 -34.16 -1.27 22.55
C ILE A 391 -33.55 -0.23 23.50
N GLY A 392 -32.81 0.71 22.92
CA GLY A 392 -32.35 1.95 23.56
C GLY A 392 -30.89 1.91 24.00
N THR A 393 -30.00 2.53 23.22
CA THR A 393 -28.66 2.91 23.67
C THR A 393 -28.78 3.91 24.82
N LYS A 394 -28.92 3.41 26.06
CA LYS A 394 -28.52 4.19 27.23
C LYS A 394 -26.99 4.31 27.20
N GLU A 395 -26.47 5.51 27.27
CA GLU A 395 -25.03 5.75 27.27
C GLU A 395 -24.47 5.45 28.67
N TYR A 396 -24.15 4.18 28.94
CA TYR A 396 -23.70 3.72 30.26
C TYR A 396 -22.34 4.26 30.70
N LEU A 397 -21.55 4.83 29.79
CA LEU A 397 -20.17 5.25 30.02
C LEU A 397 -19.79 6.44 29.15
N THR A 398 -19.31 7.51 29.78
CA THR A 398 -18.55 8.58 29.13
C THR A 398 -17.13 8.60 29.69
N PHE A 399 -16.14 8.83 28.82
CA PHE A 399 -14.72 8.78 29.16
C PHE A 399 -14.00 10.03 28.65
N PHE A 400 -13.19 10.66 29.51
CA PHE A 400 -12.54 11.94 29.26
C PHE A 400 -11.07 11.90 29.68
N VAL A 401 -10.28 12.80 29.08
CA VAL A 401 -8.92 13.12 29.51
C VAL A 401 -8.77 14.63 29.59
N ASN A 402 -8.00 15.11 30.57
CA ASN A 402 -7.71 16.54 30.70
C ASN A 402 -6.89 17.10 29.52
N GLN A 403 -6.03 16.29 28.92
CA GLN A 403 -5.20 16.64 27.76
C GLN A 403 -5.01 15.42 26.85
N ALA A 404 -5.42 15.51 25.59
CA ALA A 404 -5.28 14.43 24.61
C ALA A 404 -3.92 14.45 23.87
N VAL A 405 -3.15 15.53 24.02
CA VAL A 405 -1.85 15.72 23.38
C VAL A 405 -0.88 16.25 24.44
N VAL A 406 0.19 15.50 24.70
CA VAL A 406 1.14 15.81 25.78
C VAL A 406 2.59 15.51 25.37
N GLY A 407 3.54 16.04 26.14
CA GLY A 407 4.94 15.65 26.03
C GLY A 407 5.22 14.30 26.69
N GLU A 408 6.33 13.66 26.29
CA GLU A 408 6.82 12.45 26.95
C GLU A 408 7.03 12.66 28.45
N GLY A 409 6.53 11.74 29.28
CA GLY A 409 6.62 11.82 30.73
C GLY A 409 5.54 12.69 31.39
N ALA A 410 4.61 13.25 30.63
CA ALA A 410 3.52 14.05 31.19
C ALA A 410 2.55 13.20 32.01
N LYS A 411 2.05 13.79 33.10
CA LYS A 411 0.95 13.22 33.89
C LYS A 411 -0.38 13.69 33.32
N ILE A 412 -1.20 12.75 32.87
CA ILE A 412 -2.58 12.99 32.44
C ILE A 412 -3.57 12.51 33.49
N GLN A 413 -4.77 13.05 33.44
CA GLN A 413 -5.87 12.70 34.32
C GLN A 413 -7.04 12.18 33.48
N PHE A 414 -7.37 10.92 33.69
CA PHE A 414 -8.54 10.26 33.15
C PHE A 414 -9.74 10.51 34.05
N SER A 415 -10.91 10.79 33.49
CA SER A 415 -12.17 10.92 34.21
C SER A 415 -13.29 10.21 33.46
N TRP A 416 -14.31 9.76 34.17
CA TRP A 416 -15.44 9.04 33.58
C TRP A 416 -16.75 9.34 34.30
N ILE A 417 -17.84 9.09 33.59
CA ILE A 417 -19.21 9.12 34.13
C ILE A 417 -19.86 7.80 33.77
N THR A 418 -20.52 7.17 34.74
CA THR A 418 -21.23 5.89 34.55
C THR A 418 -22.68 5.99 35.02
N ASP A 419 -23.58 5.31 34.33
CA ASP A 419 -24.99 5.22 34.73
C ASP A 419 -25.21 4.31 35.95
N LYS A 420 -26.36 4.48 36.63
CA LYS A 420 -26.77 3.61 37.73
C LYS A 420 -26.91 2.17 37.25
N GLY A 421 -26.06 1.29 37.74
CA GLY A 421 -26.09 -0.15 37.46
C GLY A 421 -24.74 -0.75 37.11
N VAL A 422 -23.76 0.06 36.68
CA VAL A 422 -22.36 -0.38 36.48
C VAL A 422 -21.78 -0.82 37.83
N ASP A 423 -21.19 -2.02 37.88
CA ASP A 423 -20.59 -2.56 39.10
C ASP A 423 -19.07 -2.48 39.12
N SER A 424 -18.43 -2.37 37.95
CA SER A 424 -16.98 -2.32 37.82
C SER A 424 -16.52 -1.64 36.53
N LEU A 425 -15.29 -1.11 36.57
CA LEU A 425 -14.58 -0.51 35.45
C LEU A 425 -13.26 -1.23 35.22
N SER A 426 -12.83 -1.29 33.97
CA SER A 426 -11.51 -1.75 33.58
C SER A 426 -10.88 -0.79 32.58
N LEU A 427 -9.70 -0.28 32.91
CA LEU A 427 -8.90 0.58 32.03
C LEU A 427 -7.72 -0.23 31.50
N SER A 428 -7.61 -0.35 30.18
CA SER A 428 -6.52 -1.09 29.54
C SER A 428 -5.87 -0.31 28.42
N TYR A 429 -4.62 -0.65 28.09
CA TYR A 429 -3.94 -0.13 26.92
C TYR A 429 -2.99 -1.17 26.34
N PHE A 430 -2.69 -1.05 25.06
CA PHE A 430 -1.72 -1.91 24.39
C PHE A 430 -0.33 -1.24 24.43
N SER A 431 0.67 -1.99 24.88
CA SER A 431 2.08 -1.61 24.83
C SER A 431 2.85 -2.56 23.91
N GLU A 432 4.13 -2.28 23.65
CA GLU A 432 5.01 -3.18 22.90
C GLU A 432 5.12 -4.59 23.50
N VAL A 433 4.85 -4.74 24.80
CA VAL A 433 4.89 -6.02 25.52
C VAL A 433 3.51 -6.66 25.73
N GLY A 434 2.45 -6.09 25.14
CA GLY A 434 1.08 -6.60 25.19
C GLY A 434 0.09 -5.70 25.94
N ILE A 435 -1.08 -6.27 26.27
CA ILE A 435 -2.18 -5.56 26.94
C ILE A 435 -1.85 -5.38 28.42
N ASN A 436 -1.77 -4.12 28.86
CA ASN A 436 -1.66 -3.74 30.26
C ASN A 436 -3.04 -3.37 30.79
N ASN A 437 -3.46 -4.03 31.87
CA ASN A 437 -4.68 -3.69 32.59
C ASN A 437 -4.34 -2.87 33.83
N LEU A 438 -4.77 -1.62 33.85
CA LEU A 438 -4.66 -0.70 35.00
C LEU A 438 -5.81 -0.92 36.01
N SER A 439 -6.34 -2.15 36.03
CA SER A 439 -7.55 -2.56 36.74
C SER A 439 -7.24 -3.53 37.88
N THR A 440 -5.97 -3.86 38.09
CA THR A 440 -5.49 -4.83 39.09
C THR A 440 -4.25 -4.27 39.82
N GLY A 441 -4.22 -4.35 41.15
CA GLY A 441 -3.10 -3.89 42.00
C GLY A 441 -3.34 -2.56 42.71
N ASP A 442 -2.30 -1.99 43.35
CA ASP A 442 -2.38 -0.77 44.18
C ASP A 442 -2.73 0.51 43.38
N ASN A 443 -2.63 0.45 42.05
CA ASN A 443 -3.00 1.52 41.11
C ASN A 443 -4.25 1.16 40.27
N ALA A 444 -5.14 0.32 40.81
CA ALA A 444 -6.37 -0.05 40.11
C ALA A 444 -7.37 1.11 40.07
N ILE A 445 -7.95 1.35 38.89
CA ILE A 445 -9.11 2.23 38.73
C ILE A 445 -10.30 1.71 39.54
N LYS A 446 -10.94 2.56 40.36
CA LYS A 446 -12.17 2.20 41.09
C LYS A 446 -13.34 2.99 40.55
N LEU A 447 -14.52 2.37 40.52
CA LEU A 447 -15.77 3.03 40.12
C LEU A 447 -16.04 4.31 40.95
N THR A 448 -15.59 4.34 42.20
CA THR A 448 -15.73 5.47 43.13
C THR A 448 -14.75 6.62 42.89
N ASP A 449 -13.70 6.42 42.09
CA ASP A 449 -12.71 7.46 41.87
C ASP A 449 -13.28 8.53 40.93
N ALA A 450 -13.08 9.80 41.27
CA ALA A 450 -13.47 10.91 40.39
C ALA A 450 -12.54 11.01 39.16
N SER A 451 -11.32 10.49 39.28
CA SER A 451 -10.31 10.51 38.23
C SER A 451 -9.15 9.58 38.55
N PHE A 452 -8.41 9.18 37.52
CA PHE A 452 -7.18 8.39 37.64
C PHE A 452 -6.01 9.10 36.94
N SER A 453 -4.89 9.25 37.64
CA SER A 453 -3.68 9.89 37.07
C SER A 453 -2.70 8.85 36.54
N TYR A 454 -2.17 9.09 35.34
CA TYR A 454 -1.21 8.20 34.70
C TYR A 454 -0.09 8.98 34.02
N THR A 455 1.13 8.43 34.05
CA THR A 455 2.29 9.02 33.36
C THR A 455 2.44 8.38 31.99
N ILE A 456 2.32 9.19 30.95
CA ILE A 456 2.37 8.76 29.56
C ILE A 456 3.80 8.85 29.03
N LEU A 457 4.31 7.79 28.43
CA LEU A 457 5.66 7.74 27.85
C LEU A 457 5.65 7.69 26.31
N ALA A 458 4.59 7.17 25.71
CA ALA A 458 4.46 7.06 24.26
C ALA A 458 2.99 7.24 23.84
N THR A 459 2.77 7.52 22.56
CA THR A 459 1.42 7.62 22.01
C THR A 459 0.67 6.32 22.26
N THR A 460 -0.41 6.40 23.04
CA THR A 460 -1.08 5.22 23.59
C THR A 460 -2.59 5.38 23.50
N THR A 461 -3.28 4.33 23.03
CA THR A 461 -4.73 4.23 23.05
C THR A 461 -5.19 3.46 24.28
N PHE A 462 -6.01 4.11 25.10
CA PHE A 462 -6.62 3.54 26.29
C PHE A 462 -8.06 3.14 25.98
N THR A 463 -8.47 1.99 26.51
CA THR A 463 -9.83 1.48 26.44
C THR A 463 -10.41 1.42 27.86
N LEU A 464 -11.44 2.20 28.14
CA LEU A 464 -12.22 2.09 29.37
C LEU A 464 -13.46 1.24 29.10
N THR A 465 -13.63 0.19 29.90
CA THR A 465 -14.72 -0.79 29.79
C THR A 465 -15.55 -0.78 31.07
N ALA A 466 -16.87 -0.64 30.95
CA ALA A 466 -17.82 -0.73 32.04
C ALA A 466 -18.54 -2.08 32.01
N LEU A 467 -18.68 -2.70 33.19
CA LEU A 467 -19.29 -4.01 33.34
C LEU A 467 -20.49 -4.01 34.30
N ILE A 468 -21.42 -4.93 34.07
CA ILE A 468 -22.50 -5.33 34.97
C ILE A 468 -22.47 -6.85 35.07
N LYS A 469 -22.22 -7.37 36.27
CA LYS A 469 -22.08 -8.81 36.58
C LYS A 469 -21.07 -9.50 35.66
N GLY A 470 -19.97 -8.82 35.34
CA GLY A 470 -18.94 -9.31 34.43
C GLY A 470 -19.30 -9.24 32.94
N VAL A 471 -20.47 -8.73 32.57
CA VAL A 471 -20.87 -8.49 31.17
C VAL A 471 -20.53 -7.06 30.78
N ILE A 472 -19.91 -6.87 29.62
CA ILE A 472 -19.59 -5.54 29.08
C ILE A 472 -20.89 -4.82 28.72
N VAL A 473 -21.11 -3.64 29.31
CA VAL A 473 -22.28 -2.79 29.04
C VAL A 473 -21.93 -1.45 28.40
N GLY A 474 -20.65 -1.10 28.36
CA GLY A 474 -20.16 0.10 27.69
C GLY A 474 -18.65 0.05 27.51
N GLN A 475 -18.15 0.57 26.40
CA GLN A 475 -16.73 0.67 26.12
C GLN A 475 -16.44 1.97 25.37
N LYS A 476 -15.39 2.68 25.76
CA LYS A 476 -14.92 3.92 25.11
C LYS A 476 -13.41 3.89 25.00
N GLN A 477 -12.90 4.45 23.91
CA GLN A 477 -11.47 4.56 23.65
C GLN A 477 -11.04 6.03 23.60
N LEU A 478 -9.84 6.30 24.10
CA LEU A 478 -9.17 7.58 24.00
C LEU A 478 -7.70 7.37 23.63
N THR A 479 -7.24 8.09 22.61
CA THR A 479 -5.83 8.10 22.22
C THR A 479 -5.16 9.33 22.77
N ILE A 480 -4.02 9.13 23.43
CA ILE A 480 -3.16 10.19 23.92
C ILE A 480 -1.94 10.24 23.02
N THR A 481 -1.74 11.35 22.32
CA THR A 481 -0.59 11.55 21.45
C THR A 481 0.57 12.13 22.25
N VAL A 482 1.73 11.50 22.12
CA VAL A 482 2.98 11.95 22.72
C VAL A 482 3.87 12.53 21.64
N PHE A 483 4.33 13.75 21.87
CA PHE A 483 5.35 14.37 21.03
C PHE A 483 6.67 14.46 21.79
N THR A 484 7.77 14.34 21.06
CA THR A 484 9.07 14.85 21.49
C THR A 484 9.12 16.37 21.31
N LEU A 485 10.07 17.02 22.00
CA LEU A 485 10.28 18.47 21.93
C LEU A 485 10.54 18.96 20.49
N LEU A 486 11.26 18.14 19.70
CA LEU A 486 11.53 18.41 18.28
C LEU A 486 10.30 18.22 17.39
N GLU A 487 9.50 17.17 17.61
CA GLU A 487 8.29 16.94 16.83
C GLU A 487 7.24 18.02 17.07
N LEU A 488 7.10 18.47 18.32
CA LEU A 488 6.24 19.61 18.62
C LEU A 488 6.74 20.87 17.89
N ALA A 489 8.04 21.15 17.94
CA ALA A 489 8.61 22.32 17.25
C ALA A 489 8.42 22.24 15.72
N ARG A 490 8.61 21.07 15.11
CA ARG A 490 8.35 20.83 13.68
C ARG A 490 6.89 21.01 13.32
N LEU A 491 5.97 20.51 14.16
CA LEU A 491 4.55 20.70 13.96
C LEU A 491 4.15 22.17 14.01
N GLN A 492 4.70 22.94 14.96
CA GLN A 492 4.44 24.38 15.04
C GLN A 492 5.02 25.14 13.85
N PHE A 493 6.23 24.78 13.41
CA PHE A 493 6.86 25.35 12.22
C PHE A 493 6.04 25.07 10.96
N ALA A 494 5.62 23.82 10.75
CA ALA A 494 4.77 23.43 9.62
C ALA A 494 3.41 24.16 9.62
N ASN A 495 2.89 24.50 10.79
CA ASN A 495 1.67 25.29 10.97
C ASN A 495 1.88 26.81 10.87
N ASN A 496 3.06 27.27 10.42
CA ASN A 496 3.44 28.68 10.30
C ASN A 496 3.31 29.48 11.60
N LYS A 497 3.45 28.83 12.76
CA LYS A 497 3.47 29.54 14.05
C LYS A 497 4.80 30.23 14.25
N SER A 498 4.78 31.39 14.91
CA SER A 498 6.02 32.11 15.23
C SER A 498 6.86 31.32 16.21
N ALA A 499 8.18 31.54 16.22
CA ALA A 499 9.07 30.92 17.20
C ALA A 499 8.65 31.28 18.66
N ASN A 500 8.03 32.45 18.86
CA ASN A 500 7.54 32.93 20.14
C ASN A 500 6.30 32.15 20.65
N ASP A 501 5.39 31.81 19.74
CA ASP A 501 4.23 30.97 20.07
C ASP A 501 4.69 29.53 20.35
N CYS A 502 5.62 29.04 19.52
CA CYS A 502 6.18 27.71 19.67
C CYS A 502 6.88 27.53 21.02
N ILE A 503 7.73 28.48 21.44
CA ILE A 503 8.44 28.37 22.73
C ILE A 503 7.49 28.41 23.93
N SER A 504 6.41 29.19 23.85
CA SER A 504 5.39 29.24 24.90
C SER A 504 4.68 27.90 25.05
N LEU A 505 4.38 27.24 23.92
CA LEU A 505 3.79 25.90 23.92
C LEU A 505 4.77 24.83 24.42
N ILE A 506 6.04 24.90 24.00
CA ILE A 506 7.10 24.01 24.48
C ILE A 506 7.22 24.09 25.99
N LEU A 507 7.27 25.29 26.59
CA LEU A 507 7.43 25.43 28.04
C LEU A 507 6.19 25.02 28.83
N ASN A 508 5.01 25.11 28.22
CA ASN A 508 3.78 24.61 28.82
C ASN A 508 3.72 23.07 28.80
N GLN A 509 4.12 22.44 27.69
CA GLN A 509 4.05 20.98 27.53
C GLN A 509 5.29 20.24 28.07
N PHE A 510 6.44 20.90 28.12
CA PHE A 510 7.72 20.41 28.62
C PHE A 510 8.28 21.40 29.66
N PRO A 511 7.74 21.44 30.89
CA PRO A 511 8.16 22.40 31.92
C PRO A 511 9.64 22.27 32.32
N THR A 512 10.26 21.13 32.03
CA THR A 512 11.67 20.83 32.29
C THR A 512 12.60 21.15 31.11
N ALA A 513 12.07 21.66 29.99
CA ALA A 513 12.86 22.01 28.82
C ALA A 513 13.89 23.11 29.13
N THR A 514 15.15 22.88 28.75
CA THR A 514 16.20 23.90 28.90
C THR A 514 16.21 24.86 27.71
N ALA A 515 16.88 26.00 27.88
CA ALA A 515 17.09 26.97 26.80
C ALA A 515 17.88 26.37 25.62
N ASN A 516 18.84 25.48 25.90
CA ASN A 516 19.61 24.81 24.85
C ASN A 516 18.76 23.81 24.07
N ASP A 517 18.01 22.96 24.76
CA ASP A 517 17.15 21.95 24.12
C ASP A 517 16.07 22.62 23.26
N SER A 518 15.49 23.71 23.78
CA SER A 518 14.50 24.51 23.06
C SER A 518 15.11 25.20 21.83
N ALA A 519 16.32 25.75 21.94
CA ALA A 519 17.01 26.36 20.80
C ALA A 519 17.30 25.34 19.70
N ILE A 520 17.79 24.15 20.07
CA ILE A 520 18.08 23.05 19.14
C ILE A 520 16.80 22.57 18.46
N ALA A 521 15.71 22.42 19.21
CA ALA A 521 14.42 21.99 18.66
C ALA A 521 13.86 23.01 17.66
N LEU A 522 13.89 24.31 18.00
CA LEU A 522 13.46 25.39 17.09
C LEU A 522 14.32 25.44 15.82
N ALA A 523 15.65 25.36 15.95
CA ALA A 523 16.56 25.36 14.82
C ALA A 523 16.32 24.16 13.88
N LYS A 524 16.23 22.95 14.43
CA LYS A 524 15.95 21.72 13.65
C LYS A 524 14.52 21.67 13.09
N ALA A 525 13.61 22.46 13.64
CA ALA A 525 12.27 22.62 13.07
C ALA A 525 12.26 23.55 11.85
N GLY A 526 13.25 24.44 11.71
CA GLY A 526 13.40 25.34 10.57
C GLY A 526 13.32 26.84 10.91
N TYR A 527 13.14 27.20 12.19
CA TYR A 527 13.13 28.59 12.63
C TYR A 527 14.50 29.24 12.45
N LYS A 528 14.54 30.51 12.05
CA LYS A 528 15.81 31.23 11.86
C LYS A 528 16.46 31.57 13.19
N SER A 529 17.78 31.80 13.18
CA SER A 529 18.55 32.18 14.37
C SER A 529 18.01 33.44 15.06
N THR A 530 17.62 34.47 14.28
CA THR A 530 17.03 35.71 14.81
C THR A 530 15.67 35.49 15.48
N GLU A 531 14.86 34.60 14.92
CA GLU A 531 13.53 34.26 15.46
C GLU A 531 13.67 33.43 16.74
N THR A 532 14.59 32.47 16.73
CA THR A 532 14.94 31.65 17.90
C THR A 532 15.50 32.51 19.04
N ALA A 533 16.34 33.51 18.73
CA ALA A 533 16.86 34.46 19.71
C ALA A 533 15.74 35.24 20.41
N GLY A 534 14.74 35.70 19.64
CA GLY A 534 13.55 36.37 20.16
C GLY A 534 12.72 35.45 21.05
N ALA A 535 12.50 34.21 20.61
CA ALA A 535 11.75 33.21 21.34
C ALA A 535 12.40 32.85 22.69
N LEU A 536 13.73 32.65 22.73
CA LEU A 536 14.44 32.33 23.96
C LEU A 536 14.34 33.44 25.01
N LYS A 537 14.33 34.71 24.59
CA LYS A 537 14.13 35.84 25.53
C LYS A 537 12.73 35.85 26.14
N ILE A 538 11.73 35.40 25.40
CA ILE A 538 10.33 35.32 25.87
C ILE A 538 10.15 34.11 26.79
N GLY A 539 10.60 32.92 26.35
CA GLY A 539 10.44 31.68 27.12
C GLY A 539 11.31 31.64 28.38
N PHE A 540 12.49 32.25 28.34
CA PHE A 540 13.44 32.25 29.45
C PHE A 540 13.87 33.68 29.80
N PRO A 541 12.99 34.47 30.43
CA PRO A 541 13.20 35.91 30.65
C PRO A 541 14.42 36.25 31.53
N LYS A 542 15.01 35.26 32.21
CA LYS A 542 16.21 35.43 33.05
C LYS A 542 17.53 35.16 32.32
N LEU A 543 17.52 34.78 31.04
CA LEU A 543 18.75 34.54 30.29
C LEU A 543 19.52 35.84 30.03
N THR A 544 20.82 35.80 30.27
CA THR A 544 21.74 36.87 29.85
C THR A 544 22.01 36.82 28.34
N PRO A 545 22.46 37.93 27.71
CA PRO A 545 22.84 37.93 26.29
C PRO A 545 23.89 36.86 25.94
N ALA A 546 24.86 36.61 26.82
CA ALA A 546 25.87 35.57 26.63
C ALA A 546 25.29 34.15 26.63
N GLN A 547 24.28 33.89 27.47
CA GLN A 547 23.62 32.58 27.52
C GLN A 547 22.70 32.35 26.31
N VAL A 548 22.04 33.40 25.79
CA VAL A 548 21.28 33.31 24.53
C VAL A 548 22.24 33.02 23.36
N ALA A 549 23.39 33.70 23.30
CA ALA A 549 24.40 33.45 22.28
C ALA A 549 24.95 32.01 22.33
N ALA A 550 25.19 31.48 23.53
CA ALA A 550 25.62 30.10 23.72
C ALA A 550 24.56 29.08 23.24
N ALA A 551 23.29 29.30 23.56
CA ALA A 551 22.18 28.45 23.11
C ALA A 551 21.99 28.48 21.59
N LEU A 552 22.11 29.65 20.97
CA LEU A 552 22.07 29.79 19.51
C LEU A 552 23.27 29.12 18.84
N SER A 553 24.46 29.26 19.41
CA SER A 553 25.67 28.59 18.91
C SER A 553 25.58 27.06 19.00
N ALA A 554 24.88 26.53 19.99
CA ALA A 554 24.61 25.10 20.12
C ALA A 554 23.58 24.61 19.08
N ALA A 555 22.63 25.48 18.69
CA ALA A 555 21.52 25.12 17.83
C ALA A 555 21.80 25.29 16.31
N PHE A 556 22.49 26.36 15.92
CA PHE A 556 22.75 26.72 14.51
C PHE A 556 24.20 26.51 14.09
N GLY A 557 25.06 26.04 15.01
CA GLY A 557 26.50 26.21 14.87
C GLY A 557 26.93 27.65 15.14
N LYS A 558 28.24 27.92 15.17
CA LYS A 558 28.74 29.29 15.34
C LYS A 558 28.31 30.14 14.14
N THR A 559 27.38 31.07 14.31
CA THR A 559 27.15 32.15 13.34
C THR A 559 28.44 32.94 13.21
N THR A 560 29.12 32.83 12.07
CA THR A 560 30.33 33.61 11.86
C THR A 560 29.96 35.06 11.54
N PRO A 561 30.85 36.03 11.80
CA PRO A 561 30.65 37.40 11.34
C PRO A 561 30.34 37.50 9.83
N ALA A 562 30.89 36.61 9.01
CA ALA A 562 30.60 36.54 7.58
C ALA A 562 29.16 36.12 7.26
N ASP A 563 28.60 35.17 8.00
CA ASP A 563 27.21 34.71 7.81
C ASP A 563 26.20 35.80 8.14
N LEU A 564 26.45 36.57 9.21
CA LEU A 564 25.60 37.71 9.58
C LEU A 564 25.66 38.81 8.52
N ALA A 565 26.87 39.16 8.06
CA ALA A 565 27.07 40.16 7.02
C ALA A 565 26.35 39.79 5.70
N LYS A 566 26.40 38.52 5.29
CA LYS A 566 25.73 38.03 4.09
C LYS A 566 24.21 38.10 4.23
N SER A 567 23.66 37.71 5.38
CA SER A 567 22.23 37.80 5.66
C SER A 567 21.72 39.25 5.62
N ASP A 568 22.51 40.21 6.12
CA ASP A 568 22.12 41.62 6.12
C ASP A 568 22.20 42.24 4.71
N LYS A 569 23.14 41.78 3.87
CA LYS A 569 23.17 42.14 2.44
C LYS A 569 21.93 41.66 1.70
N GLU A 570 21.51 40.42 1.91
CA GLU A 570 20.32 39.83 1.28
C GLU A 570 19.02 40.58 1.66
N LYS A 571 18.99 41.19 2.85
CA LYS A 571 17.90 42.07 3.31
C LYS A 571 17.99 43.49 2.75
N GLY A 572 19.03 43.81 1.98
CA GLY A 572 19.23 45.13 1.39
C GLY A 572 19.80 46.20 2.33
N LEU A 573 20.33 45.81 3.50
CA LEU A 573 20.93 46.77 4.44
C LEU A 573 22.22 47.34 3.86
N THR A 574 22.52 48.60 4.19
CA THR A 574 23.80 49.24 3.84
C THR A 574 24.94 48.64 4.67
N ALA A 575 26.19 48.81 4.20
CA ALA A 575 27.37 48.30 4.92
C ALA A 575 27.52 48.92 6.32
N ILE A 576 27.03 50.15 6.53
CA ILE A 576 27.02 50.81 7.84
C ILE A 576 26.02 50.13 8.77
N GLU A 577 24.79 49.89 8.32
CA GLU A 577 23.76 49.22 9.13
C GLU A 577 24.14 47.78 9.46
N ALA A 578 24.64 47.04 8.48
CA ALA A 578 25.19 45.69 8.69
C ALA A 578 26.41 45.73 9.64
N GLY A 579 27.26 46.75 9.52
CA GLY A 579 28.38 46.99 10.44
C GLY A 579 27.93 47.24 11.88
N GLY A 580 26.85 48.00 12.08
CA GLY A 580 26.23 48.20 13.40
C GLY A 580 25.75 46.89 14.02
N ASN A 581 25.12 46.03 13.20
CA ASN A 581 24.69 44.71 13.65
C ASN A 581 25.87 43.80 14.01
N LEU A 582 26.97 43.84 13.24
CA LEU A 582 28.18 43.07 13.52
C LEU A 582 28.83 43.48 14.84
N VAL A 583 29.01 44.77 15.08
CA VAL A 583 29.63 45.26 16.33
C VAL A 583 28.74 44.98 17.55
N SER A 584 27.41 45.04 17.37
CA SER A 584 26.44 44.72 18.42
C SER A 584 26.40 43.24 18.78
N GLN A 585 26.43 42.35 17.77
CA GLN A 585 26.36 40.90 17.97
C GLN A 585 27.71 40.25 18.29
N PHE A 586 28.82 40.86 17.87
CA PHE A 586 30.19 40.40 18.15
C PHE A 586 31.00 41.50 18.86
N PRO A 587 30.73 41.75 20.16
CA PRO A 587 31.51 42.72 20.93
C PRO A 587 32.99 42.34 20.93
N GLY A 588 33.84 43.20 20.36
CA GLY A 588 35.28 42.96 20.25
C GLY A 588 35.76 42.38 18.91
N ILE A 589 34.91 42.35 17.88
CA ILE A 589 35.33 42.01 16.51
C ILE A 589 36.51 42.89 16.06
N SER A 590 37.54 42.26 15.50
CA SER A 590 38.70 42.99 14.99
C SER A 590 38.34 43.77 13.72
N ALA A 591 39.05 44.86 13.43
CA ALA A 591 38.85 45.60 12.18
C ALA A 591 39.05 44.72 10.93
N MET A 592 39.94 43.74 11.02
CA MET A 592 40.18 42.77 9.94
C MET A 592 38.99 41.85 9.74
N ASP A 593 38.51 41.18 10.79
CA ASP A 593 37.40 40.25 10.70
C ASP A 593 36.10 40.97 10.30
N PHE A 594 35.90 42.19 10.79
CA PHE A 594 34.80 43.06 10.40
C PHE A 594 34.84 43.37 8.91
N GLY A 595 35.99 43.81 8.40
CA GLY A 595 36.15 44.19 7.01
C GLY A 595 36.07 43.01 6.05
N VAL A 596 36.66 41.87 6.40
CA VAL A 596 36.61 40.63 5.60
C VAL A 596 35.17 40.11 5.52
N SER A 597 34.42 40.14 6.62
CA SER A 597 33.04 39.67 6.66
C SER A 597 32.10 40.47 5.76
N LEU A 598 32.20 41.81 5.78
CA LEU A 598 31.42 42.66 4.88
C LEU A 598 31.88 42.55 3.42
N GLY A 599 33.18 42.38 3.18
CA GLY A 599 33.71 42.14 1.83
C GLY A 599 33.17 40.85 1.20
N GLN A 600 33.28 39.73 1.92
CA GLN A 600 32.76 38.42 1.49
C GLN A 600 31.24 38.40 1.31
N ALA A 601 30.52 39.24 2.05
CA ALA A 601 29.09 39.43 1.88
C ALA A 601 28.71 40.21 0.59
N GLY A 602 29.68 40.73 -0.16
CA GLY A 602 29.45 41.42 -1.44
C GLY A 602 29.15 42.92 -1.31
N TYR A 603 29.54 43.56 -0.20
CA TYR A 603 29.58 45.03 -0.13
C TYR A 603 30.79 45.54 -0.92
N SER A 604 30.65 46.62 -1.69
CA SER A 604 31.76 47.18 -2.48
C SER A 604 32.75 47.95 -1.59
N THR A 605 33.95 48.22 -2.10
CA THR A 605 34.99 49.01 -1.40
C THR A 605 34.49 50.41 -1.03
N GLU A 606 33.65 51.00 -1.89
CA GLU A 606 32.97 52.29 -1.69
C GLU A 606 31.97 52.27 -0.52
N GLN A 607 31.36 51.11 -0.27
CA GLN A 607 30.44 50.90 0.86
C GLN A 607 31.21 50.53 2.14
N LEU A 608 32.30 49.77 2.02
CA LEU A 608 33.08 49.26 3.14
C LEU A 608 33.93 50.35 3.82
N GLY A 609 34.51 51.27 3.04
CA GLY A 609 35.35 52.36 3.55
C GLY A 609 34.64 53.25 4.60
N PRO A 610 33.44 53.77 4.31
CA PRO A 610 32.63 54.53 5.28
C PRO A 610 32.31 53.74 6.55
N ALA A 611 31.97 52.45 6.42
CA ALA A 611 31.67 51.58 7.57
C ALA A 611 32.91 51.38 8.46
N LEU A 612 34.08 51.09 7.87
CA LEU A 612 35.35 50.99 8.61
C LEU A 612 35.70 52.29 9.34
N LYS A 613 35.50 53.45 8.69
CA LYS A 613 35.76 54.75 9.30
C LYS A 613 34.83 55.03 10.49
N GLN A 614 33.58 54.58 10.42
CA GLN A 614 32.59 54.79 11.48
C GLN A 614 32.87 53.93 12.72
N TYR A 615 33.16 52.64 12.53
CA TYR A 615 33.31 51.69 13.64
C TYR A 615 34.75 51.52 14.12
N PHE A 616 35.73 51.85 13.27
CA PHE A 616 37.17 51.79 13.58
C PHE A 616 37.89 53.09 13.14
N PRO A 617 37.57 54.25 13.74
CA PRO A 617 38.03 55.57 13.28
C PRO A 617 39.54 55.81 13.39
N LYS A 618 40.28 54.91 14.07
CA LYS A 618 41.73 55.03 14.31
C LYS A 618 42.60 54.25 13.33
N LEU A 619 42.01 53.56 12.35
CA LEU A 619 42.78 52.81 11.35
C LEU A 619 43.61 53.74 10.47
N SER A 620 44.87 53.38 10.25
CA SER A 620 45.75 54.04 9.29
C SER A 620 45.37 53.68 7.84
N PRO A 621 45.75 54.51 6.84
CA PRO A 621 45.51 54.20 5.44
C PRO A 621 46.09 52.84 4.99
N ALA A 622 47.23 52.44 5.55
CA ALA A 622 47.86 51.14 5.27
C ALA A 622 47.03 49.96 5.80
N GLU A 623 46.45 50.10 7.00
CA GLU A 623 45.59 49.07 7.59
C GLU A 623 44.27 48.92 6.81
N VAL A 624 43.66 50.03 6.39
CA VAL A 624 42.45 50.00 5.56
C VAL A 624 42.73 49.33 4.21
N ALA A 625 43.86 49.65 3.56
CA ALA A 625 44.25 49.03 2.30
C ALA A 625 44.49 47.52 2.44
N ASN A 626 45.10 47.08 3.54
CA ASN A 626 45.29 45.65 3.82
C ASN A 626 43.95 44.94 4.03
N ILE A 627 43.02 45.55 4.77
CA ILE A 627 41.67 45.00 4.97
C ILE A 627 40.96 44.84 3.62
N PHE A 628 40.95 45.87 2.76
CA PHE A 628 40.38 45.76 1.41
C PHE A 628 41.02 44.64 0.60
N HIS A 629 42.35 44.51 0.64
CA HIS A 629 43.02 43.44 -0.10
C HIS A 629 42.61 42.05 0.38
N GLN A 630 42.37 41.84 1.68
CA GLN A 630 41.91 40.54 2.20
C GLN A 630 40.41 40.30 1.97
N SER A 631 39.60 41.36 1.94
CA SER A 631 38.16 41.31 1.74
C SER A 631 37.71 40.86 0.35
N TYR A 632 38.55 41.02 -0.68
CA TYR A 632 38.22 40.74 -2.10
C TYR A 632 39.21 39.81 -2.80
N LYS A 633 39.84 38.92 -2.03
CA LYS A 633 40.48 37.70 -2.58
C LYS A 633 39.41 36.67 -2.89
#